data_AF-A0A0G0Q6D9-F1
#
_entry.id   AF-A0A0G0Q6D9-F1
#
_cell.length_a   1.000
_cell.length_b   1.000
_cell.length_c   1.000
_cell.angle_alpha   90.00
_cell.angle_beta   90.00
_cell.angle_gamma   90.00
#
_symmetry.space_group_name_H-M   'P 1'
#
loop_
_entity.id
_entity.type
_entity.pdbx_description
1 polymer ?
#
loop_
_entity_poly.entity_id
_entity_poly.type
_entity_poly.pdbx_seq_one_letter_code
_entity_poly.pdbx_strand_id
1 'polypeptide(L)'
;MDQKFDKENWYKRLLEISSDENLMRRYSSLEKLHCEALSFYVPAIEKLNSKTSSAIIPDGRTKADVIAHIMGWEEWQIEVFTDKDREKRLKEQIKLRNYYDPEEKAHLDFAVVIEFNAYQSKKYVKWDWDKLQKKAKSVAYQLKSLFPPEPLSDWINFLENTPICHWKILPDKTISIPAGWYLWMVSLEHEMVEHRIDLF
;
A
#
# COMPACT_ATOMS: atom_id res chain seq x y z
N MET A 1 3.44 7.43 26.44
CA MET A 1 3.08 8.70 25.78
C MET A 1 3.30 8.47 24.29
N ASP A 2 2.25 8.11 23.57
CA ASP A 2 2.34 8.04 22.10
C ASP A 2 2.56 9.47 21.60
N GLN A 3 3.69 9.71 20.92
CA GLN A 3 3.86 10.93 20.14
C GLN A 3 2.70 10.97 19.14
N LYS A 4 1.91 12.05 19.20
CA LYS A 4 0.83 12.30 18.25
C LYS A 4 1.43 12.25 16.85
N PHE A 5 0.94 11.34 16.02
CA PHE A 5 1.39 11.24 14.63
C PHE A 5 1.15 12.57 13.90
N ASP A 6 2.19 13.09 13.26
CA ASP A 6 2.16 14.34 12.52
C ASP A 6 2.03 14.05 11.02
N LYS A 7 0.79 14.10 10.53
CA LYS A 7 0.43 13.89 9.11
C LYS A 7 1.11 14.91 8.19
N GLU A 8 1.23 16.17 8.61
CA GLU A 8 1.84 17.22 7.78
C GLU A 8 3.33 16.99 7.62
N ASN A 9 4.01 16.63 8.72
CA ASN A 9 5.42 16.27 8.68
C ASN A 9 5.68 14.99 7.85
N TRP A 10 4.78 13.99 7.91
CA TRP A 10 4.88 12.80 7.08
C TRP A 10 4.83 13.14 5.58
N TYR A 11 3.87 13.95 5.14
CA TYR A 11 3.81 14.39 3.74
C TYR A 11 4.96 15.31 3.33
N LYS A 12 5.48 16.13 4.26
CA LYS A 12 6.69 16.93 4.00
C LYS A 12 7.88 16.03 3.67
N ARG A 13 8.09 14.96 4.44
CA ARG A 13 9.12 13.96 4.15
C ARG A 13 8.88 13.27 2.82
N LEU A 14 7.64 12.91 2.50
CA LEU A 14 7.31 12.30 1.21
C LEU A 14 7.62 13.23 0.02
N LEU A 15 7.32 14.52 0.16
CA LEU A 15 7.69 15.55 -0.82
C LEU A 15 9.21 15.63 -1.00
N GLU A 16 9.96 15.73 0.09
CA GLU A 16 11.43 15.76 0.08
C GLU A 16 12.00 14.53 -0.65
N ILE A 17 11.52 13.32 -0.30
CA ILE A 17 11.88 12.06 -0.97
C ILE A 17 11.57 12.13 -2.46
N SER A 18 10.35 12.52 -2.83
CA SER A 18 9.92 12.55 -4.23
C SER A 18 10.73 13.52 -5.10
N SER A 19 11.23 14.61 -4.50
CA SER A 19 12.03 15.64 -5.16
C SER A 19 13.53 15.34 -5.23
N ASP A 20 14.00 14.27 -4.57
CA ASP A 20 15.42 13.95 -4.52
C ASP A 20 15.90 13.40 -5.87
N GLU A 21 16.75 14.15 -6.57
CA GLU A 21 17.33 13.76 -7.86
C GLU A 21 18.31 12.59 -7.74
N ASN A 22 18.84 12.32 -6.55
CA ASN A 22 19.69 11.16 -6.31
C ASN A 22 18.81 9.92 -6.05
N LEU A 23 18.65 9.09 -7.08
CA LEU A 23 17.75 7.92 -7.03
C LEU A 23 18.05 6.93 -5.90
N MET A 24 19.33 6.72 -5.57
CA MET A 24 19.71 5.85 -4.45
C MET A 24 19.35 6.47 -3.10
N ARG A 25 19.49 7.80 -2.96
CA ARG A 25 19.07 8.52 -1.75
C ARG A 25 17.55 8.55 -1.61
N ARG A 26 16.82 8.80 -2.69
CA ARG A 26 15.36 8.66 -2.78
C ARG A 26 14.93 7.28 -2.31
N TYR A 27 15.50 6.23 -2.91
CA TYR A 27 15.22 4.85 -2.54
C TYR A 27 15.46 4.58 -1.06
N SER A 28 16.65 4.91 -0.56
CA SER A 28 17.02 4.64 0.84
C SER A 28 16.13 5.40 1.83
N SER A 29 15.66 6.59 1.46
CA SER A 29 14.77 7.37 2.31
C SER A 29 13.36 6.80 2.32
N LEU A 30 12.87 6.32 1.17
CA LEU A 30 11.58 5.65 1.07
C LEU A 30 11.59 4.27 1.73
N GLU A 31 12.70 3.54 1.66
CA GLU A 31 12.90 2.27 2.37
C GLU A 31 12.81 2.44 3.89
N LYS A 32 13.43 3.50 4.43
CA LYS A 32 13.31 3.86 5.85
C LYS A 32 11.87 4.23 6.21
N LEU A 33 11.18 4.99 5.35
CA LEU A 33 9.78 5.34 5.56
C LEU A 33 8.89 4.08 5.56
N HIS A 34 9.19 3.09 4.73
CA HIS A 34 8.50 1.80 4.73
C HIS A 34 8.76 0.99 6.01
N CYS A 35 10.00 0.97 6.51
CA CYS A 35 10.30 0.37 7.82
C CYS A 35 9.50 1.03 8.95
N GLU A 36 9.41 2.36 8.96
CA GLU A 36 8.60 3.09 9.93
C GLU A 36 7.11 2.74 9.79
N ALA A 37 6.61 2.64 8.56
CA ALA A 37 5.22 2.27 8.28
C ALA A 37 4.87 0.90 8.86
N LEU A 38 5.70 -0.12 8.59
CA LEU A 38 5.54 -1.45 9.19
C LEU A 38 5.67 -1.46 10.71
N SER A 39 6.59 -0.67 11.26
CA SER A 39 6.80 -0.58 12.72
C SER A 39 5.57 -0.04 13.46
N PHE A 40 4.68 0.63 12.73
CA PHE A 40 3.37 1.06 13.22
C PHE A 40 2.27 0.05 12.87
N TYR A 41 2.11 -0.25 11.57
CA TYR A 41 0.94 -0.94 11.02
C TYR A 41 0.82 -2.36 11.57
N VAL A 42 1.91 -3.13 11.58
CA VAL A 42 1.88 -4.51 12.05
C VAL A 42 1.51 -4.58 13.54
N PRO A 43 2.16 -3.85 14.47
CA PRO A 43 1.74 -3.84 15.87
C PRO A 43 0.31 -3.31 16.09
N ALA A 44 -0.18 -2.38 15.27
CA ALA A 44 -1.55 -1.89 15.36
C ALA A 44 -2.56 -3.00 15.04
N ILE A 45 -2.32 -3.76 13.97
CA ILE A 45 -3.13 -4.92 13.60
C ILE A 45 -3.05 -6.01 14.68
N GLU A 46 -1.88 -6.27 15.25
CA GLU A 46 -1.68 -7.31 16.28
C GLU A 46 -2.44 -7.06 17.57
N LYS A 47 -2.72 -5.80 17.91
CA LYS A 47 -3.50 -5.43 19.10
C LYS A 47 -5.00 -5.68 18.92
N LEU A 48 -5.49 -5.80 17.69
CA LEU A 48 -6.90 -6.06 17.42
C LEU A 48 -7.23 -7.55 17.67
N ASN A 49 -8.46 -7.79 18.12
CA ASN A 49 -9.06 -9.12 18.29
C ASN A 49 -10.41 -9.16 17.56
N SER A 50 -11.07 -10.32 17.49
CA SER A 50 -12.34 -10.49 16.75
C SER A 50 -13.42 -9.48 17.12
N LYS A 51 -13.46 -9.01 18.38
CA LYS A 51 -14.42 -8.00 18.84
C LYS A 51 -14.05 -6.60 18.33
N THR A 52 -12.79 -6.20 18.48
CA THR A 52 -12.35 -4.85 18.08
C THR A 52 -12.17 -4.71 16.57
N SER A 53 -11.84 -5.80 15.86
CA SER A 53 -11.75 -5.80 14.39
C SER A 53 -13.13 -5.64 13.74
N SER A 54 -14.19 -6.12 14.39
CA SER A 54 -15.58 -5.94 13.93
C SER A 54 -16.18 -4.57 14.28
N ALA A 55 -15.43 -3.69 14.96
CA ALA A 55 -15.91 -2.36 15.30
C ALA A 55 -16.07 -1.50 14.03
N ILE A 56 -17.22 -0.83 13.93
CA ILE A 56 -17.53 0.08 12.83
C ILE A 56 -16.83 1.42 13.05
N ILE A 57 -16.10 1.89 12.06
CA ILE A 57 -15.43 3.19 12.04
C ILE A 57 -16.36 4.27 11.42
N PRO A 58 -16.03 5.58 11.52
CA PRO A 58 -16.96 6.65 11.11
C PRO A 58 -17.45 6.60 9.66
N ASP A 59 -16.71 5.96 8.75
CA ASP A 59 -17.11 5.81 7.34
C ASP A 59 -18.06 4.62 7.08
N GLY A 60 -18.42 3.87 8.12
CA GLY A 60 -19.35 2.74 8.07
C GLY A 60 -18.70 1.38 7.83
N ARG A 61 -17.41 1.31 7.52
CA ARG A 61 -16.67 0.05 7.40
C ARG A 61 -16.31 -0.52 8.78
N THR A 62 -16.04 -1.82 8.84
CA THR A 62 -15.36 -2.39 10.02
C THR A 62 -13.86 -2.17 9.93
N LYS A 63 -13.13 -2.23 11.06
CA LYS A 63 -11.65 -2.24 11.00
C LYS A 63 -11.11 -3.41 10.18
N ALA A 64 -11.78 -4.56 10.20
CA ALA A 64 -11.46 -5.70 9.36
C ALA A 64 -11.60 -5.36 7.86
N ASP A 65 -12.66 -4.65 7.46
CA ASP A 65 -12.83 -4.19 6.06
C ASP A 65 -11.72 -3.22 5.63
N VAL A 66 -11.29 -2.33 6.52
CA VAL A 66 -10.17 -1.40 6.26
C VAL A 66 -8.87 -2.17 6.05
N ILE A 67 -8.57 -3.14 6.90
CA ILE A 67 -7.35 -3.97 6.78
C ILE A 67 -7.41 -4.82 5.52
N ALA A 68 -8.59 -5.38 5.21
CA ALA A 68 -8.83 -6.11 3.96
C ALA A 68 -8.63 -5.22 2.72
N HIS A 69 -9.05 -3.97 2.78
CA HIS A 69 -8.83 -2.98 1.72
C HIS A 69 -7.34 -2.69 1.50
N ILE A 70 -6.58 -2.42 2.56
CA ILE A 70 -5.12 -2.18 2.48
C ILE A 70 -4.43 -3.41 1.87
N MET A 71 -4.69 -4.59 2.47
CA MET A 71 -4.11 -5.85 2.04
C MET A 71 -4.42 -6.17 0.56
N GLY A 72 -5.64 -5.94 0.09
CA GLY A 72 -6.01 -6.19 -1.30
C GLY A 72 -5.20 -5.35 -2.31
N TRP A 73 -4.95 -4.08 -1.98
CA TRP A 73 -4.08 -3.22 -2.80
C TRP A 73 -2.63 -3.69 -2.79
N GLU A 74 -2.10 -4.06 -1.62
CA GLU A 74 -0.75 -4.58 -1.47
C GLU A 74 -0.54 -5.89 -2.22
N GLU A 75 -1.51 -6.81 -2.20
CA GLU A 75 -1.45 -8.04 -3.00
C GLU A 75 -1.29 -7.75 -4.49
N TRP A 76 -2.07 -6.80 -5.02
CA TRP A 76 -1.97 -6.44 -6.44
C TRP A 76 -0.63 -5.74 -6.76
N GLN A 77 -0.11 -4.95 -5.83
CA GLN A 77 1.23 -4.37 -5.99
C GLN A 77 2.33 -5.44 -5.95
N ILE A 78 2.23 -6.44 -5.07
CA ILE A 78 3.15 -7.57 -5.04
C ILE A 78 3.17 -8.26 -6.40
N GLU A 79 2.02 -8.43 -7.05
CA GLU A 79 1.97 -8.96 -8.42
C GLU A 79 2.77 -8.10 -9.40
N VAL A 80 2.63 -6.77 -9.36
CA VAL A 80 3.46 -5.86 -10.17
C VAL A 80 4.95 -6.05 -9.92
N PHE A 81 5.36 -6.04 -8.67
CA PHE A 81 6.76 -6.05 -8.28
C PHE A 81 7.44 -7.43 -8.46
N THR A 82 6.66 -8.51 -8.47
CA THR A 82 7.18 -9.88 -8.64
C THR A 82 7.08 -10.42 -10.08
N ASP A 83 6.30 -9.77 -10.96
CA ASP A 83 6.20 -10.18 -12.36
C ASP A 83 7.55 -10.05 -13.10
N LYS A 84 7.75 -10.87 -14.13
CA LYS A 84 8.91 -10.74 -15.02
C LYS A 84 8.75 -9.53 -15.95
N ASP A 85 7.52 -9.23 -16.34
CA ASP A 85 7.14 -8.07 -17.15
C ASP A 85 6.42 -7.03 -16.27
N ARG A 86 7.18 -6.47 -15.32
CA ARG A 86 6.68 -5.50 -14.34
C ARG A 86 6.07 -4.26 -14.98
N GLU A 87 6.60 -3.82 -16.12
CA GLU A 87 6.07 -2.67 -16.84
C GLU A 87 4.68 -2.92 -17.39
N LYS A 88 4.45 -4.09 -18.01
CA LYS A 88 3.11 -4.49 -18.43
C LYS A 88 2.19 -4.59 -17.23
N ARG A 89 2.64 -5.25 -16.16
CA ARG A 89 1.82 -5.46 -14.96
C ARG A 89 1.42 -4.14 -14.29
N LEU A 90 2.35 -3.19 -14.21
CA LEU A 90 2.09 -1.82 -13.75
C LEU A 90 1.03 -1.11 -14.61
N LYS A 91 1.15 -1.18 -15.93
CA LYS A 91 0.17 -0.58 -16.87
C LYS A 91 -1.22 -1.20 -16.70
N GLU A 92 -1.29 -2.49 -16.41
CA GLU A 92 -2.55 -3.19 -16.12
C GLU A 92 -3.15 -2.73 -14.79
N GLN A 93 -2.36 -2.67 -13.71
CA GLN A 93 -2.85 -2.21 -12.39
C GLN A 93 -3.36 -0.77 -12.45
N ILE A 94 -2.64 0.15 -13.09
CA ILE A 94 -3.08 1.56 -13.25
C ILE A 94 -4.43 1.65 -13.97
N LYS A 95 -4.71 0.71 -14.89
CA LYS A 95 -5.97 0.62 -15.63
C LYS A 95 -7.02 -0.25 -14.94
N LEU A 96 -6.72 -0.73 -13.74
CA LEU A 96 -7.54 -1.65 -12.95
C LEU A 96 -7.86 -2.96 -13.68
N ARG A 97 -6.87 -3.55 -14.37
CA ARG A 97 -7.03 -4.77 -15.18
C ARG A 97 -6.16 -5.93 -14.75
N ASN A 98 -6.62 -7.13 -15.09
CA ASN A 98 -5.92 -8.40 -14.94
C ASN A 98 -5.51 -8.73 -13.49
N TYR A 99 -6.14 -8.16 -12.45
CA TYR A 99 -5.90 -8.58 -11.05
C TYR A 99 -6.08 -10.09 -10.93
N TYR A 100 -5.09 -10.81 -10.41
CA TYR A 100 -5.19 -12.26 -10.28
C TYR A 100 -5.72 -12.62 -8.90
N ASP A 101 -6.90 -13.22 -8.83
CA ASP A 101 -7.37 -13.78 -7.58
C ASP A 101 -6.94 -15.25 -7.45
N PRO A 102 -6.03 -15.59 -6.51
CA PRO A 102 -5.62 -16.98 -6.31
C PRO A 102 -6.73 -17.89 -5.78
N GLU A 103 -7.78 -17.35 -5.14
CA GLU A 103 -8.90 -18.15 -4.61
C GLU A 103 -9.86 -18.57 -5.73
N GLU A 104 -10.29 -17.61 -6.55
CA GLU A 104 -11.15 -17.86 -7.71
C GLU A 104 -10.37 -18.39 -8.92
N LYS A 105 -9.02 -18.35 -8.87
CA LYS A 105 -8.09 -18.73 -9.96
C LYS A 105 -8.42 -18.00 -11.27
N ALA A 106 -8.75 -16.72 -11.15
CA ALA A 106 -9.25 -15.92 -12.25
C ALA A 106 -8.55 -14.56 -12.33
N HIS A 107 -8.49 -14.01 -13.54
CA HIS A 107 -8.12 -12.62 -13.76
C HIS A 107 -9.37 -11.76 -13.81
N LEU A 108 -9.35 -10.64 -13.09
CA LEU A 108 -10.46 -9.73 -12.92
C LEU A 108 -10.09 -8.33 -13.38
N ASP A 109 -11.05 -7.67 -14.02
CA ASP A 109 -11.00 -6.27 -14.42
C ASP A 109 -12.03 -5.49 -13.62
N PHE A 110 -11.71 -4.24 -13.29
CA PHE A 110 -12.60 -3.32 -12.58
C PHE A 110 -12.71 -2.03 -13.37
N ALA A 111 -13.92 -1.48 -13.49
CA ALA A 111 -14.12 -0.23 -14.21
C ALA A 111 -13.61 0.97 -13.40
N VAL A 112 -13.69 0.89 -12.08
CA VAL A 112 -13.39 1.97 -11.14
C VAL A 112 -12.86 1.43 -9.82
N VAL A 113 -12.09 2.25 -9.09
CA VAL A 113 -11.51 1.90 -7.77
C VAL A 113 -12.56 1.39 -6.78
N ILE A 114 -13.76 1.96 -6.79
CA ILE A 114 -14.83 1.55 -5.87
C ILE A 114 -15.30 0.12 -6.12
N GLU A 115 -15.25 -0.38 -7.36
CA GLU A 115 -15.58 -1.78 -7.68
C GLU A 115 -14.51 -2.73 -7.12
N PHE A 116 -13.23 -2.38 -7.27
CA PHE A 116 -12.13 -3.16 -6.67
C PHE A 116 -12.28 -3.21 -5.15
N ASN A 117 -12.51 -2.06 -4.50
CA ASN A 117 -12.68 -2.00 -3.05
C ASN A 117 -13.87 -2.84 -2.57
N ALA A 118 -15.00 -2.77 -3.28
CA ALA A 118 -16.19 -3.58 -2.96
C ALA A 118 -15.93 -5.08 -3.15
N TYR A 119 -15.15 -5.46 -4.17
CA TYR A 119 -14.74 -6.84 -4.38
C TYR A 119 -13.84 -7.33 -3.24
N GLN A 120 -12.83 -6.55 -2.81
CA GLN A 120 -11.95 -6.95 -1.70
C GLN A 120 -12.72 -7.14 -0.38
N SER A 121 -13.63 -6.23 -0.02
CA SER A 121 -14.48 -6.41 1.17
C SER A 121 -15.30 -7.71 1.08
N LYS A 122 -15.91 -8.01 -0.08
CA LYS A 122 -16.65 -9.27 -0.30
C LYS A 122 -15.77 -10.52 -0.21
N LYS A 123 -14.54 -10.47 -0.75
CA LYS A 123 -13.59 -11.59 -0.74
C LYS A 123 -13.26 -12.03 0.69
N TYR A 124 -13.04 -11.07 1.58
CA TYR A 124 -12.61 -11.37 2.95
C TYR A 124 -13.74 -11.38 3.99
N VAL A 125 -14.98 -11.04 3.63
CA VAL A 125 -16.12 -10.95 4.58
C VAL A 125 -16.37 -12.23 5.38
N LYS A 126 -16.02 -13.40 4.84
CA LYS A 126 -16.21 -14.71 5.48
C LYS A 126 -15.00 -15.19 6.28
N TRP A 127 -13.90 -14.46 6.25
CA TRP A 127 -12.71 -14.85 6.97
C TRP A 127 -12.87 -14.55 8.46
N ASP A 128 -12.44 -15.49 9.29
CA ASP A 128 -12.23 -15.16 10.70
C ASP A 128 -11.08 -14.15 10.85
N TRP A 129 -11.09 -13.45 11.99
CA TRP A 129 -10.12 -12.40 12.25
C TRP A 129 -8.68 -12.92 12.24
N ASP A 130 -8.41 -14.09 12.81
CA ASP A 130 -7.05 -14.62 12.93
C ASP A 130 -6.44 -14.91 11.55
N LYS A 131 -7.24 -15.46 10.63
CA LYS A 131 -6.84 -15.71 9.24
C LYS A 131 -6.57 -14.40 8.50
N LEU A 132 -7.45 -13.40 8.64
CA LEU A 132 -7.29 -12.08 8.02
C LEU A 132 -6.05 -11.36 8.56
N GLN A 133 -5.89 -11.33 9.88
CA GLN A 133 -4.75 -10.71 10.56
C GLN A 133 -3.43 -11.34 10.10
N LYS A 134 -3.35 -12.67 10.09
CA LYS A 134 -2.15 -13.40 9.66
C LYS A 134 -1.79 -13.08 8.20
N LYS A 135 -2.79 -13.04 7.32
CA LYS A 135 -2.59 -12.76 5.90
C LYS A 135 -2.17 -11.31 5.67
N ALA A 136 -2.82 -10.34 6.30
CA ALA A 136 -2.47 -8.92 6.20
C ALA A 136 -1.03 -8.67 6.61
N LYS A 137 -0.59 -9.22 7.76
CA LYS A 137 0.81 -9.13 8.20
C LYS A 137 1.77 -9.77 7.20
N SER A 138 1.43 -10.95 6.68
CA SER A 138 2.26 -11.65 5.70
C SER A 138 2.41 -10.85 4.41
N VAL A 139 1.34 -10.21 3.94
CA VAL A 139 1.33 -9.38 2.73
C VAL A 139 2.17 -8.13 2.93
N ALA A 140 1.99 -7.41 4.04
CA ALA A 140 2.78 -6.22 4.37
C ALA A 140 4.29 -6.53 4.44
N TYR A 141 4.68 -7.62 5.12
CA TYR A 141 6.07 -8.06 5.15
C TYR A 141 6.59 -8.53 3.79
N GLN A 142 5.76 -9.22 3.00
CA GLN A 142 6.13 -9.63 1.65
C GLN A 142 6.39 -8.41 0.78
N LEU A 143 5.51 -7.40 0.79
CA LEU A 143 5.71 -6.16 0.05
C LEU A 143 7.02 -5.48 0.45
N LYS A 144 7.32 -5.36 1.76
CA LYS A 144 8.61 -4.81 2.22
C LYS A 144 9.82 -5.60 1.75
N SER A 145 9.71 -6.93 1.70
CA SER A 145 10.82 -7.80 1.26
C SER A 145 11.23 -7.56 -0.19
N LEU A 146 10.35 -7.00 -1.03
CA LEU A 146 10.64 -6.62 -2.41
C LEU A 146 11.51 -5.35 -2.51
N PHE A 147 11.69 -4.62 -1.39
CA PHE A 147 12.51 -3.42 -1.31
C PHE A 147 13.68 -3.63 -0.33
N PRO A 148 14.72 -4.36 -0.75
CA PRO A 148 15.90 -4.60 0.10
C PRO A 148 16.70 -3.31 0.32
N PRO A 149 17.47 -3.18 1.42
CA PRO A 149 18.31 -2.01 1.68
C PRO A 149 19.33 -1.71 0.57
N GLU A 150 19.80 -2.76 -0.10
CA GLU A 150 20.73 -2.69 -1.23
C GLU A 150 20.01 -3.17 -2.51
N PRO A 151 19.33 -2.27 -3.24
CA PRO A 151 18.64 -2.63 -4.47
C PRO A 151 19.62 -2.85 -5.62
N LEU A 152 19.27 -3.76 -6.53
CA LEU A 152 19.95 -3.89 -7.80
C LEU A 152 19.67 -2.68 -8.70
N SER A 153 20.58 -2.38 -9.63
CA SER A 153 20.43 -1.27 -10.59
C SER A 153 19.12 -1.37 -11.39
N ASP A 154 18.77 -2.57 -11.84
CA ASP A 154 17.57 -2.82 -12.65
C ASP A 154 16.29 -2.52 -11.86
N TRP A 155 16.34 -2.68 -10.54
CA TRP A 155 15.22 -2.36 -9.66
C TRP A 155 14.97 -0.85 -9.61
N ILE A 156 16.03 -0.07 -9.39
CA ILE A 156 15.98 1.40 -9.42
C ILE A 156 15.55 1.90 -10.79
N ASN A 157 16.09 1.29 -11.85
CA ASN A 157 15.76 1.62 -13.23
C ASN A 157 14.27 1.40 -13.53
N PHE A 158 13.70 0.29 -13.06
CA PHE A 158 12.27 0.04 -13.17
C PHE A 158 11.44 1.10 -12.43
N LEU A 159 11.79 1.44 -11.20
CA LEU A 159 11.03 2.44 -10.44
C LEU A 159 11.05 3.81 -11.13
N GLU A 160 12.18 4.21 -11.70
CA GLU A 160 12.35 5.51 -12.35
C GLU A 160 11.76 5.60 -13.77
N ASN A 161 11.91 4.56 -14.59
CA ASN A 161 11.53 4.60 -16.00
C ASN A 161 10.10 4.13 -16.24
N THR A 162 9.17 4.70 -15.49
CA THR A 162 7.73 4.44 -15.64
C THR A 162 6.98 5.73 -15.95
N PRO A 163 5.75 5.65 -16.50
CA PRO A 163 4.96 6.86 -16.76
C PRO A 163 4.82 7.73 -15.51
N ILE A 164 4.85 9.04 -15.67
CA ILE A 164 4.68 9.97 -14.55
C ILE A 164 3.23 9.92 -14.07
N CYS A 165 3.08 9.73 -12.76
CA CYS A 165 1.83 9.91 -12.04
C CYS A 165 1.81 11.29 -11.38
N HIS A 166 0.68 11.98 -11.50
CA HIS A 166 0.41 13.24 -10.81
C HIS A 166 -0.54 12.97 -9.66
N TRP A 167 -0.03 13.04 -8.44
CA TRP A 167 -0.75 12.67 -7.24
C TRP A 167 -0.92 13.86 -6.30
N LYS A 168 -2.17 14.24 -6.10
CA LYS A 168 -2.54 15.35 -5.21
C LYS A 168 -2.60 14.87 -3.76
N ILE A 169 -1.50 15.10 -3.01
CA ILE A 169 -1.36 14.66 -1.61
C ILE A 169 -1.97 15.64 -0.59
N LEU A 170 -2.06 16.93 -0.95
CA LEU A 170 -2.69 17.98 -0.15
C LEU A 170 -3.43 18.96 -1.07
N PRO A 171 -4.36 19.81 -0.56
CA PRO A 171 -5.14 20.72 -1.39
C PRO A 171 -4.32 21.57 -2.38
N ASP A 172 -3.11 21.97 -1.98
CA ASP A 172 -2.16 22.82 -2.67
C ASP A 172 -0.86 22.10 -3.11
N LYS A 173 -0.71 20.79 -2.83
CA LYS A 173 0.52 20.04 -3.15
C LYS A 173 0.26 18.83 -4.01
N THR A 174 1.01 18.74 -5.09
CA THR A 174 0.99 17.61 -6.03
C THR A 174 2.40 17.06 -6.18
N ILE A 175 2.54 15.76 -6.00
CA ILE A 175 3.77 15.02 -6.34
C ILE A 175 3.65 14.58 -7.80
N SER A 176 4.69 14.84 -8.58
CA SER A 176 4.84 14.29 -9.94
C SER A 176 6.02 13.34 -9.92
N ILE A 177 5.76 12.04 -9.99
CA ILE A 177 6.79 11.00 -9.80
C ILE A 177 6.49 9.81 -10.72
N PRO A 178 7.51 9.07 -11.19
CA PRO A 178 7.26 7.84 -11.93
C PRO A 178 6.37 6.84 -11.17
N ALA A 179 5.48 6.17 -11.90
CA ALA A 179 4.44 5.30 -11.36
C ALA A 179 4.97 4.17 -10.47
N GLY A 180 6.18 3.67 -10.72
CA GLY A 180 6.82 2.65 -9.88
C GLY A 180 7.06 3.14 -8.45
N TRP A 181 7.57 4.36 -8.29
CA TRP A 181 7.70 4.99 -6.97
C TRP A 181 6.33 5.31 -6.36
N TYR A 182 5.41 5.85 -7.17
CA TYR A 182 4.06 6.22 -6.74
C TYR A 182 3.33 5.05 -6.09
N LEU A 183 3.32 3.86 -6.72
CA LEU A 183 2.66 2.68 -6.16
C LEU A 183 3.18 2.35 -4.76
N TRP A 184 4.51 2.34 -4.61
CA TRP A 184 5.11 2.08 -3.31
C TRP A 184 4.66 3.13 -2.28
N MET A 185 4.72 4.41 -2.63
CA MET A 185 4.33 5.51 -1.73
C MET A 185 2.86 5.45 -1.28
N VAL A 186 1.93 5.05 -2.17
CA VAL A 186 0.50 4.96 -1.85
C VAL A 186 0.22 3.90 -0.78
N SER A 187 0.90 2.75 -0.84
CA SER A 187 0.76 1.74 0.22
C SER A 187 1.20 2.26 1.58
N LEU A 188 2.31 3.00 1.62
CA LEU A 188 2.77 3.60 2.87
C LEU A 188 1.80 4.65 3.39
N GLU A 189 1.15 5.41 2.51
CA GLU A 189 0.11 6.37 2.91
C GLU A 189 -1.11 5.67 3.49
N HIS A 190 -1.60 4.60 2.86
CA HIS A 190 -2.72 3.81 3.36
C HIS A 190 -2.45 3.32 4.79
N GLU A 191 -1.24 2.77 5.03
CA GLU A 191 -0.82 2.28 6.35
C GLU A 191 -0.66 3.42 7.38
N MET A 192 0.04 4.50 7.01
CA MET A 192 0.51 5.51 7.97
C MET A 192 -0.38 6.71 8.14
N VAL A 193 -1.22 7.03 7.16
CA VAL A 193 -1.93 8.30 7.10
C VAL A 193 -3.43 8.09 6.94
N GLU A 194 -3.86 7.43 5.88
CA GLU A 194 -5.28 7.34 5.53
C GLU A 194 -6.05 6.55 6.57
N HIS A 195 -5.57 5.34 6.88
CA HIS A 195 -6.27 4.42 7.78
C HIS A 195 -5.66 4.31 9.17
N ARG A 196 -4.65 5.15 9.48
CA ARG A 196 -3.97 5.12 10.78
C ARG A 196 -4.95 5.21 11.96
N ILE A 197 -5.88 6.17 11.89
CA ILE A 197 -6.83 6.44 12.97
C ILE A 197 -7.86 5.31 13.08
N ASP A 198 -8.22 4.70 11.95
CA ASP A 198 -9.21 3.62 11.87
C ASP A 198 -8.75 2.37 12.64
N LEU A 199 -7.45 2.20 12.88
CA LEU A 199 -6.89 1.08 13.62
C LEU A 199 -6.98 1.25 15.16
N PHE A 200 -7.32 2.43 15.68
CA PHE A 200 -7.43 2.72 17.14
C PHE A 200 -8.87 2.73 17.63
#